data_AF-A0A0D3A0G4-F1
#
_entry.id   AF-A0A0D3A0G4-F1
#
_cell.length_a   1.000
_cell.length_b   1.000
_cell.length_c   1.000
_cell.angle_alpha   90.00
_cell.angle_beta   90.00
_cell.angle_gamma   90.00
#
_symmetry.space_group_name_H-M   'P 1'
#
loop_
_entity.id
_entity.type
_entity.pdbx_description
1 polymer ?
#
loop_
_entity_poly.entity_id
_entity_poly.type
_entity_poly.pdbx_seq_one_letter_code
_entity_poly.pdbx_strand_id
1 'polypeptide(L)' 'MKQFVAEIVSMGNLKHKNIVPLLGYCRRKGELFLVSEYMPNGSLDQYLFHDDKPPFSWH' A
#
# COMPACT_ATOMS: atom_id res chain seq x y z
N MET A 1 -12.56 -14.08 -1.04
CA MET A 1 -12.09 -14.44 0.32
C MET A 1 -10.65 -14.95 0.33
N LYS A 2 -10.30 -15.95 -0.49
CA LYS A 2 -8.93 -16.51 -0.56
C LYS A 2 -7.85 -15.44 -0.77
N GLN A 3 -8.07 -14.51 -1.71
CA GLN A 3 -7.10 -13.44 -2.01
C GLN A 3 -6.94 -12.43 -0.87
N PHE A 4 -8.05 -12.00 -0.25
CA PHE A 4 -8.02 -11.13 0.91
C PHE A 4 -7.26 -11.72 2.09
N VAL A 5 -7.49 -13.01 2.38
CA VAL A 5 -6.75 -13.72 3.45
C VAL A 5 -5.26 -13.86 3.09
N ALA A 6 -4.95 -14.20 1.84
CA ALA A 6 -3.57 -14.28 1.38
C ALA A 6 -2.84 -12.94 1.55
N GLU A 7 -3.49 -11.83 1.19
CA GLU A 7 -2.92 -10.49 1.33
C GLU A 7 -2.67 -10.12 2.80
N ILE A 8 -3.61 -10.39 3.71
CA ILE A 8 -3.43 -10.18 5.15
C ILE A 8 -2.24 -10.99 5.69
N VAL A 9 -2.14 -12.27 5.31
CA VAL A 9 -1.06 -13.16 5.78
C VAL A 9 0.29 -12.71 5.22
N SER A 10 0.36 -12.33 3.96
CA SER A 10 1.59 -11.82 3.34
C SER A 10 2.03 -10.51 3.97
N MET A 11 1.14 -9.51 4.06
CA MET A 11 1.47 -8.19 4.58
C MET A 11 1.70 -8.18 6.10
N GLY A 12 0.99 -9.02 6.86
CA GLY A 12 1.17 -9.10 8.32
C GLY A 12 2.54 -9.64 8.74
N ASN A 13 3.17 -10.46 7.89
CA ASN A 13 4.51 -11.02 8.13
C ASN A 13 5.64 -10.18 7.52
N LEU A 14 5.32 -9.23 6.63
CA LEU A 14 6.31 -8.35 5.99
C LEU A 14 6.54 -7.10 6.82
N LYS A 15 7.66 -7.07 7.56
CA LYS A 15 8.12 -5.89 8.30
C LYS A 15 9.43 -5.39 7.70
N HIS A 16 9.36 -4.35 6.87
CA HIS A 16 10.53 -3.73 6.26
C HIS A 16 10.30 -2.24 6.03
N LYS A 17 11.35 -1.42 6.17
CA LYS A 17 11.28 0.05 6.08
C LYS A 17 10.73 0.62 4.76
N ASN A 18 10.80 -0.16 3.67
CA ASN A 18 10.35 0.23 2.34
C ASN A 18 9.05 -0.47 1.92
N ILE A 19 8.35 -1.13 2.83
CA ILE A 19 7.06 -1.79 2.58
C ILE A 19 6.04 -1.16 3.51
N VAL A 20 4.91 -0.73 2.95
CA VAL A 20 3.84 -0.11 3.74
C VAL A 20 3.29 -1.13 4.74
N PRO A 21 3.32 -0.86 6.06
CA PRO A 21 2.84 -1.79 7.04
C PRO A 21 1.32 -1.89 7.02
N LEU A 22 0.80 -3.11 7.16
CA LEU A 22 -0.61 -3.35 7.44
C LEU A 22 -0.89 -3.00 8.91
N LEU A 23 -1.76 -2.03 9.14
CA LEU A 23 -2.22 -1.62 10.47
C LEU A 23 -3.38 -2.50 10.95
N GLY A 24 -4.20 -3.00 10.03
CA GLY A 24 -5.31 -3.89 10.35
C GLY A 24 -6.20 -4.21 9.16
N TYR A 25 -7.30 -4.90 9.43
CA TYR A 25 -8.31 -5.21 8.44
C TYR A 25 -9.69 -5.23 9.08
N CYS A 26 -10.73 -5.03 8.28
CA CYS A 26 -12.11 -5.13 8.73
C CYS A 26 -12.92 -5.94 7.72
N ARG A 27 -13.77 -6.83 8.23
CA ARG A 27 -14.79 -7.51 7.44
C ARG A 27 -16.15 -7.19 8.03
N ARG A 28 -16.98 -6.44 7.30
CA ARG A 28 -18.29 -6.01 7.79
C ARG A 28 -19.30 -6.00 6.66
N LYS A 29 -20.46 -6.62 6.86
CA LYS A 29 -21.59 -6.64 5.91
C LYS A 29 -21.22 -7.07 4.47
N GLY A 30 -20.26 -7.98 4.32
CA GLY A 30 -19.78 -8.44 3.00
C GLY A 30 -18.66 -7.60 2.39
N GLU A 31 -18.34 -6.46 2.98
CA GLU A 31 -17.22 -5.61 2.59
C GLU A 31 -15.93 -6.04 3.28
N LEU A 32 -14.81 -5.79 2.60
CA LEU A 32 -13.46 -6.14 2.99
C LEU A 32 -12.59 -4.90 2.94
N PHE A 33 -12.03 -4.50 4.07
CA PHE A 33 -11.16 -3.34 4.21
C PHE A 33 -9.78 -3.79 4.67
N LEU A 34 -8.74 -3.20 4.08
CA LEU A 34 -7.38 -3.21 4.57
C LEU A 34 -7.04 -1.81 5.05
N VAL A 35 -6.36 -1.73 6.19
CA VAL A 35 -5.95 -0.47 6.81
C VAL A 35 -4.43 -0.47 6.87
N SER A 36 -3.83 0.53 6.27
CA SER A 36 -2.37 0.69 6.16
C SER A 36 -1.99 2.15 6.41
N GLU A 37 -0.70 2.43 6.58
CA GLU A 37 -0.22 3.81 6.63
C GLU A 37 -0.51 4.55 5.31
N TYR A 38 -0.93 5.80 5.42
CA TYR A 38 -1.19 6.64 4.27
C TYR A 38 0.11 7.14 3.64
N MET A 39 0.25 6.98 2.33
CA MET A 39 1.38 7.45 1.55
C MET A 39 0.99 8.74 0.81
N PRO A 40 1.37 9.93 1.31
CA PRO A 40 0.88 11.21 0.79
C PRO A 40 1.34 11.52 -0.64
N ASN A 41 2.42 10.89 -1.09
CA ASN A 41 2.99 11.11 -2.42
C ASN A 41 2.36 10.22 -3.50
N GLY A 42 1.35 9.41 -3.15
CA GLY A 42 0.71 8.52 -4.09
C GLY A 42 1.61 7.38 -4.54
N SER A 43 1.31 6.83 -5.71
CA SER A 43 2.08 5.73 -6.29
C SER A 43 3.27 6.24 -7.10
N LEU A 44 4.27 5.37 -7.28
CA LEU A 44 5.46 5.70 -8.05
C LEU A 44 5.16 5.93 -9.54
N ASP A 45 4.21 5.19 -10.11
CA ASP A 45 3.80 5.39 -11.51
C ASP A 45 3.17 6.78 -11.72
N GLN A 46 2.35 7.24 -10.75
CA GLN A 46 1.77 8.58 -10.78
C GLN A 46 2.87 9.64 -10.77
N TYR A 47 3.82 9.49 -9.85
CA TYR A 47 4.93 10.42 -9.72
C TYR A 47 5.82 10.47 -10.97
N LEU A 48 6.08 9.33 -11.62
CA LEU A 48 7.02 9.24 -12.75
C LEU A 48 6.41 9.61 -14.11
N PHE A 49 5.12 9.35 -14.33
CA PHE A 49 4.52 9.42 -15.67
C PHE A 49 3.31 10.36 -15.77
N HIS A 50 2.75 10.79 -14.64
CA HIS A 50 1.47 11.50 -14.61
C HIS A 50 1.50 12.83 -13.85
N ASP A 51 2.54 13.09 -13.06
CA ASP A 51 2.77 14.39 -12.42
C ASP A 51 3.73 15.24 -13.25
N ASP A 52 3.45 16.55 -13.38
CA ASP A 52 4.38 17.55 -13.92
C ASP A 52 5.55 17.86 -12.94
N LYS A 53 5.83 16.95 -12.01
CA LYS A 53 6.90 17.09 -11.03
C LYS A 53 8.26 16.93 -11.72
N PRO A 54 9.29 17.68 -11.29
CA PRO A 54 10.62 17.52 -11.84
C PRO A 54 11.07 16.06 -11.63
N PRO A 55 11.72 15.45 -12.64
CA PRO A 55 12.16 14.07 -12.55
C PRO A 55 13.09 13.89 -11.35
N PHE A 56 12.95 12.74 -10.69
CA PHE A 56 13.75 12.37 -9.52
C PHE A 56 15.24 12.55 -9.83
N SER A 57 15.93 13.45 -9.13
CA SER A 57 17.38 13.61 -9.29
C SER A 57 18.08 12.43 -8.64
N TRP A 58 18.81 11.64 -9.43
CA TRP A 58 19.64 10.54 -8.94
C TRP A 58 20.95 11.01 -8.26
N HIS A 59 20.98 12.26 -7.78
CA HIS A 59 22.15 12.89 -7.17
C HIS A 59 22.23 12.64 -5.66
#